data_AF-A0A5J4QF16-F1
#
_entry.id   AF-A0A5J4QF16-F1
#
_cell.length_a   1.000
_cell.length_b   1.000
_cell.length_c   1.000
_cell.angle_alpha   90.00
_cell.angle_beta   90.00
_cell.angle_gamma   90.00
#
_symmetry.space_group_name_H-M   'P 1'
#
loop_
_entity.id
_entity.type
_entity.pdbx_description
1 polymer ?
#
loop_
_entity_poly.entity_id
_entity_poly.type
_entity_poly.pdbx_seq_one_letter_code
_entity_poly.pdbx_strand_id
1 'polypeptide(L)'
;MDNKVKKTVKIRINGRSIDCYILENDTIFIEDVIKEFFKSNSNDTPIILEVVNNSRIIQFRVYSIENVIHNIKTKHLKYLAQIGLVDLIETNKNQIEPKERNLSEFDKLILRAMRYNSY
;
A
#
# COMPACT_ATOMS: atom_id res chain seq x y z
N MET A 1 -16.10 11.10 -11.02
CA MET A 1 -15.93 9.90 -10.19
C MET A 1 -15.33 10.38 -8.89
N ASP A 2 -16.09 10.34 -7.80
CA ASP A 2 -15.63 10.84 -6.51
C ASP A 2 -14.70 9.80 -5.88
N ASN A 3 -13.38 10.03 -5.90
CA ASN A 3 -12.44 9.18 -5.18
C ASN A 3 -12.53 9.49 -3.68
N LYS A 4 -13.41 8.76 -2.99
CA LYS A 4 -13.53 8.84 -1.53
C LYS A 4 -12.50 7.94 -0.87
N VAL A 5 -11.71 8.53 0.02
CA VAL A 5 -10.77 7.80 0.86
C VAL A 5 -11.56 7.11 1.97
N LYS A 6 -11.54 5.78 1.97
CA LYS A 6 -12.10 4.95 3.05
C LYS A 6 -11.22 5.02 4.28
N LYS A 7 -9.90 4.99 4.09
CA LYS A 7 -8.92 4.93 5.18
C LYS A 7 -7.55 5.44 4.74
N THR A 8 -6.85 6.07 5.68
CA THR A 8 -5.44 6.43 5.50
C THR A 8 -4.58 5.63 6.47
N VAL A 9 -3.59 4.90 5.94
CA VAL A 9 -2.62 4.11 6.71
C VAL A 9 -1.25 4.76 6.56
N LYS A 10 -0.48 4.83 7.65
CA LYS A 10 0.89 5.34 7.61
C LYS A 10 1.88 4.18 7.64
N ILE A 11 2.71 4.05 6.61
CA ILE A 11 3.85 3.12 6.63
C ILE A 11 5.11 3.87 7.07
N ARG A 12 6.01 3.20 7.80
CA ARG A 12 7.31 3.79 8.19
C ARG A 12 8.45 3.05 7.51
N ILE A 13 9.12 3.71 6.58
CA ILE A 13 10.32 3.18 5.89
C ILE A 13 11.52 4.00 6.33
N ASN A 14 12.51 3.34 6.95
CA ASN A 14 13.73 3.99 7.45
C ASN A 14 13.45 5.27 8.29
N GLY A 15 12.41 5.24 9.13
CA GLY A 15 12.03 6.37 9.98
C GLY A 15 11.18 7.45 9.28
N ARG A 16 11.03 7.42 7.95
CA ARG A 16 10.08 8.30 7.24
C ARG A 16 8.68 7.71 7.26
N SER A 17 7.72 8.52 7.69
CA SER A 17 6.29 8.19 7.58
C SER A 17 5.80 8.54 6.19
N ILE A 18 5.06 7.63 5.57
CA ILE A 18 4.50 7.79 4.22
C ILE A 18 3.02 7.44 4.30
N ASP A 19 2.18 8.30 3.76
CA ASP A 19 0.74 8.11 3.78
C ASP A 19 0.29 7.20 2.62
N CYS A 20 -0.56 6.23 2.95
CA CYS A 20 -1.20 5.31 2.04
C CYS A 20 -2.71 5.54 2.10
N TYR A 21 -3.31 5.84 0.97
CA TYR A 21 -4.73 6.12 0.83
C TYR A 21 -5.43 4.88 0.27
N ILE A 22 -6.34 4.31 1.05
CA ILE A 22 -7.22 3.22 0.63
C ILE A 22 -8.56 3.85 0.27
N LEU A 23 -8.97 3.70 -0.97
CA LEU A 23 -10.26 4.21 -1.47
C LEU A 23 -11.42 3.27 -1.08
N GLU A 24 -12.66 3.73 -1.26
CA GLU A 24 -13.86 2.90 -1.02
C GLU A 24 -13.93 1.64 -1.89
N ASN A 25 -13.33 1.68 -3.09
CA ASN A 25 -13.22 0.52 -3.98
C ASN A 25 -11.99 -0.36 -3.68
N ASP A 26 -11.37 -0.21 -2.50
CA ASP A 26 -10.17 -0.89 -2.03
C ASP A 26 -8.91 -0.69 -2.91
N THR A 27 -8.93 0.29 -3.82
CA THR A 27 -7.72 0.71 -4.54
C THR A 27 -6.78 1.45 -3.58
N ILE A 28 -5.49 1.10 -3.63
CA ILE A 28 -4.47 1.64 -2.73
C ILE A 28 -3.52 2.54 -3.50
N PHE A 29 -3.38 3.76 -2.99
CA PHE A 29 -2.42 4.76 -3.46
C PHE A 29 -1.43 5.11 -2.36
N ILE A 30 -0.19 5.41 -2.74
CA ILE A 30 0.90 5.74 -1.82
C ILE A 30 1.50 7.08 -2.23
N GLU A 31 1.68 7.97 -1.27
CA GLU A 31 2.21 9.32 -1.48
C GLU A 31 3.56 9.32 -2.22
N ASP A 32 3.79 10.32 -3.08
CA ASP A 32 4.90 10.36 -4.04
C ASP A 32 6.30 10.33 -3.41
N VAL A 33 6.43 10.72 -2.15
CA VAL A 33 7.66 10.59 -1.34
C VAL A 33 8.21 9.16 -1.31
N ILE A 34 7.37 8.14 -1.58
CA ILE A 34 7.80 6.75 -1.74
C ILE A 34 8.85 6.55 -2.86
N LYS A 35 8.89 7.46 -3.83
CA LYS A 35 9.83 7.42 -4.98
C LYS A 35 11.30 7.37 -4.52
N GLU A 36 11.64 7.97 -3.38
CA GLU A 36 13.01 7.93 -2.83
C GLU A 36 13.51 6.50 -2.57
N PHE A 37 12.58 5.56 -2.37
CA PHE A 37 12.87 4.15 -2.10
C PHE A 37 12.86 3.27 -3.35
N PHE A 38 12.64 3.85 -4.53
CA PHE A 38 12.64 3.12 -5.80
C PHE A 38 14.05 2.72 -6.25
N LYS A 39 14.09 1.74 -7.17
CA LYS A 39 15.29 1.34 -7.91
C LYS A 39 15.76 2.51 -8.77
N SER A 40 17.07 2.63 -9.00
CA SER A 40 17.66 3.77 -9.72
C SER A 40 17.14 3.93 -11.17
N ASN A 41 16.62 2.87 -11.77
CA ASN A 41 16.11 2.85 -13.15
C ASN A 41 14.58 3.04 -13.24
N SER A 42 13.91 3.40 -12.13
CA SER A 42 12.47 3.62 -12.12
C SER A 42 12.13 4.97 -12.76
N ASN A 43 11.50 4.95 -13.94
CA ASN A 43 11.03 6.15 -14.65
C ASN A 43 9.55 6.48 -14.39
N ASP A 44 8.97 5.86 -13.37
CA ASP A 44 7.54 6.02 -13.09
C ASP A 44 7.18 7.44 -12.63
N THR A 45 5.99 7.88 -13.04
CA THR A 45 5.47 9.22 -12.75
C THR A 45 4.27 9.11 -11.79
N PRO A 46 4.19 10.01 -10.79
CA PRO A 46 3.07 10.01 -9.89
C PRO A 46 1.82 10.50 -10.62
N ILE A 47 0.68 9.92 -10.30
CA ILE A 47 -0.64 10.41 -10.74
C ILE A 47 -1.18 11.42 -9.72
N ILE A 48 -2.17 12.21 -10.13
CA ILE A 48 -2.89 13.10 -9.22
C ILE A 48 -4.15 12.36 -8.73
N LEU A 49 -4.22 12.15 -7.42
CA LEU A 49 -5.42 11.68 -6.74
C LEU A 49 -6.19 12.87 -6.19
N GLU A 50 -7.39 13.08 -6.71
CA GLU A 50 -8.31 14.10 -6.22
C GLU A 50 -9.23 13.52 -5.15
N VAL A 51 -9.14 14.00 -3.92
CA VAL A 51 -9.98 13.56 -2.79
C VAL A 51 -10.89 14.70 -2.37
N VAL A 52 -12.17 14.41 -2.23
CA VAL A 52 -13.14 15.39 -1.71
C VAL A 52 -13.15 15.34 -0.18
N ASN A 53 -12.81 16.45 0.47
CA ASN A 53 -12.86 16.63 1.91
C ASN A 53 -13.60 17.93 2.25
N ASN A 54 -14.73 17.85 2.96
CA ASN A 54 -15.55 18.99 3.38
C ASN A 54 -15.79 20.03 2.27
N SER A 55 -16.21 19.56 1.09
CA SER A 55 -16.48 20.39 -0.10
C SER A 55 -15.24 21.07 -0.72
N ARG A 56 -14.03 20.69 -0.32
CA ARG A 56 -12.77 21.05 -0.98
C ARG A 56 -12.17 19.84 -1.67
N ILE A 57 -11.69 20.04 -2.90
CA ILE A 57 -10.91 19.03 -3.62
C ILE A 57 -9.45 19.21 -3.19
N ILE A 58 -8.88 18.17 -2.59
CA ILE A 58 -7.46 18.09 -2.26
C ILE A 58 -6.79 17.18 -3.28
N GLN A 59 -5.71 17.67 -3.89
CA GLN A 59 -4.95 16.93 -4.89
C GLN A 59 -3.67 16.39 -4.26
N PHE A 60 -3.49 15.07 -4.29
CA PHE A 60 -2.28 14.39 -3.83
C PHE A 60 -1.52 13.82 -5.02
N ARG A 61 -0.19 13.90 -5.00
CA ARG A 61 0.65 13.14 -5.92
C ARG A 61 0.90 11.77 -5.33
N VAL A 62 0.51 10.72 -6.05
CA VAL A 62 0.55 9.35 -5.55
C VAL A 62 0.98 8.35 -6.63
N TYR A 63 1.40 7.18 -6.20
CA TYR A 63 1.58 6.00 -7.05
C TYR A 63 0.56 4.93 -6.68
N SER A 64 0.12 4.12 -7.64
CA SER A 64 -0.63 2.90 -7.31
C SER A 64 0.26 1.92 -6.55
N ILE A 65 -0.33 1.07 -5.71
CA ILE A 65 0.44 0.05 -4.99
C ILE A 65 1.16 -0.91 -5.95
N GLU A 66 0.58 -1.22 -7.10
CA GLU A 66 1.20 -2.06 -8.14
C GLU A 66 2.48 -1.42 -8.69
N ASN A 67 2.42 -0.13 -9.02
CA ASN A 67 3.57 0.65 -9.49
C ASN A 67 4.67 0.70 -8.42
N VAL A 68 4.30 0.89 -7.16
CA VAL A 68 5.24 0.87 -6.04
C VAL A 68 5.90 -0.49 -5.89
N ILE A 69 5.14 -1.59 -5.92
CA ILE A 69 5.69 -2.96 -5.81
C ILE A 69 6.68 -3.24 -6.94
N HIS A 70 6.38 -2.80 -8.16
CA HIS A 70 7.26 -3.00 -9.32
C HIS A 70 8.59 -2.25 -9.17
N ASN A 71 8.54 -1.02 -8.68
CA ASN A 71 9.67 -0.09 -8.71
C ASN A 71 10.47 0.00 -7.41
N ILE A 72 9.92 -0.41 -6.26
CA ILE A 72 10.59 -0.29 -4.97
C ILE A 72 11.79 -1.25 -4.85
N LYS A 73 12.85 -0.83 -4.16
CA LYS A 73 13.99 -1.72 -3.84
C LYS A 73 13.51 -2.89 -2.97
N THR A 74 13.94 -4.11 -3.27
CA THR A 74 13.51 -5.35 -2.60
C THR A 74 13.60 -5.28 -1.07
N LYS A 75 14.65 -4.65 -0.55
CA LYS A 75 14.85 -4.47 0.91
C LYS A 75 13.72 -3.69 1.62
N HIS A 76 12.92 -2.93 0.86
CA HIS A 76 11.81 -2.13 1.38
C HIS A 76 10.43 -2.73 1.13
N LEU A 77 10.31 -3.81 0.35
CA LEU A 77 9.02 -4.49 0.09
C LEU A 77 8.33 -4.94 1.38
N LYS A 78 9.11 -5.38 2.38
CA LYS A 78 8.60 -5.83 3.68
C LYS A 78 7.77 -4.79 4.43
N TYR A 79 7.99 -3.49 4.17
CA TYR A 79 7.22 -2.43 4.83
C TYR A 79 5.82 -2.28 4.23
N LEU A 80 5.62 -2.69 2.97
CA LEU A 80 4.30 -2.66 2.31
C LEU A 80 3.36 -3.75 2.86
N ALA A 81 3.92 -4.83 3.42
CA ALA A 81 3.11 -5.84 4.12
C ALA A 81 2.31 -5.24 5.29
N GLN A 82 2.75 -4.11 5.87
CA GLN A 82 1.98 -3.40 6.90
C GLN A 82 0.61 -2.95 6.40
N ILE A 83 0.49 -2.62 5.11
CA ILE A 83 -0.77 -2.17 4.51
C ILE A 83 -1.79 -3.31 4.51
N GLY A 84 -1.40 -4.50 4.03
CA GLY A 84 -2.27 -5.70 4.04
C GLY A 84 -2.50 -6.28 5.45
N LEU A 85 -1.51 -6.19 6.34
CA LEU A 85 -1.64 -6.63 7.73
C LEU A 85 -2.59 -5.75 8.55
N VAL A 86 -2.66 -4.45 8.25
CA VAL A 86 -3.55 -3.52 8.94
C VAL A 86 -5.03 -3.87 8.68
N ASP A 87 -5.38 -4.33 7.49
CA ASP A 87 -6.73 -4.83 7.22
C ASP A 87 -7.01 -6.14 7.95
N LEU A 88 -6.03 -7.05 8.04
CA LEU A 88 -6.16 -8.28 8.84
C LEU A 88 -6.33 -8.02 10.34
N ILE A 89 -5.64 -7.02 10.90
CA ILE A 89 -5.72 -6.67 12.33
C ILE A 89 -7.04 -5.98 12.65
N GLU A 90 -7.52 -5.08 11.79
CA GLU A 90 -8.81 -4.41 11.99
C GLU A 90 -9.99 -5.38 11.81
N THR A 91 -9.90 -6.32 10.89
CA THR A 91 -10.92 -7.38 10.74
C THR A 91 -10.93 -8.33 11.94
N ASN A 92 -9.76 -8.60 12.55
CA ASN A 92 -9.63 -9.45 13.74
C ASN A 92 -10.13 -8.81 15.05
N LYS A 93 -10.31 -7.48 15.13
CA LYS A 93 -10.91 -6.87 16.33
C LYS A 93 -12.38 -7.27 16.52
N ASN A 94 -13.04 -7.76 15.47
CA ASN A 94 -14.45 -8.16 15.49
C ASN A 94 -14.67 -9.67 15.52
N GLN A 95 -13.63 -10.51 15.51
CA GLN A 95 -13.79 -11.96 15.46
C GLN A 95 -12.92 -12.66 16.49
N ILE A 96 -13.61 -13.08 17.56
CA ILE A 96 -13.13 -14.05 18.55
C ILE A 96 -13.07 -15.43 17.84
N GLU A 97 -11.98 -16.15 18.11
CA GLU A 97 -11.58 -17.51 17.71
C GLU A 97 -10.71 -17.73 16.45
N PRO A 98 -9.62 -18.54 16.57
CA PRO A 98 -8.68 -18.80 15.50
C PRO A 98 -9.17 -19.97 14.63
N LYS A 99 -9.79 -19.68 13.48
CA LYS A 99 -9.85 -20.67 12.41
C LYS A 99 -8.59 -20.59 11.56
N GLU A 100 -8.04 -21.76 11.24
CA GLU A 100 -6.87 -21.94 10.38
C GLU A 100 -6.91 -20.97 9.19
N ARG A 101 -5.90 -20.11 9.15
CA ARG A 101 -5.84 -18.95 8.27
C ARG A 101 -5.52 -19.40 6.85
N ASN A 102 -6.52 -19.38 5.98
CA ASN A 102 -6.28 -19.39 4.53
C ASN A 102 -5.59 -18.09 4.14
N LEU A 103 -4.37 -18.20 3.59
CA LEU A 103 -3.61 -17.06 3.07
C LEU A 103 -4.43 -16.33 2.01
N SER A 104 -4.47 -15.00 2.08
CA SER A 104 -5.10 -14.17 1.05
C SER A 104 -4.33 -14.29 -0.28
N GLU A 105 -4.96 -13.94 -1.41
CA GLU A 105 -4.27 -13.92 -2.71
C GLU A 105 -3.04 -13.00 -2.70
N PHE A 106 -3.09 -11.91 -1.93
CA PHE A 106 -1.94 -11.03 -1.72
C PHE A 106 -0.81 -11.73 -0.93
N ASP A 107 -1.13 -12.47 0.12
CA ASP A 107 -0.14 -13.23 0.88
C ASP A 107 0.50 -14.32 0.03
N LYS A 108 -0.28 -14.97 -0.84
CA LYS A 108 0.23 -15.95 -1.81
C LYS A 108 1.18 -15.30 -2.82
N LEU A 109 0.87 -14.09 -3.29
CA LEU A 109 1.74 -13.33 -4.19
C LEU A 109 3.05 -12.93 -3.51
N ILE A 110 3.01 -12.45 -2.27
CA ILE A 110 4.21 -12.13 -1.47
C ILE A 110 5.07 -13.39 -1.26
N LEU A 111 4.46 -14.49 -0.85
CA LEU A 111 5.15 -15.78 -0.68
C LEU A 111 5.80 -16.24 -1.98
N ARG A 112 5.09 -16.10 -3.11
CA ARG A 112 5.61 -16.47 -4.42
C ARG A 112 6.78 -15.57 -4.83
N ALA A 113 6.71 -14.27 -4.58
CA ALA A 113 7.78 -13.32 -4.84
C ALA A 113 9.02 -13.56 -3.96
N MET A 114 8.83 -13.97 -2.71
CA MET A 114 9.93 -14.35 -1.81
C MET A 114 10.61 -15.64 -2.28
N ARG A 115 9.85 -16.66 -2.67
CA ARG A 115 10.37 -17.92 -3.23
C ARG A 115 11.11 -17.71 -4.55
N TYR A 116 10.66 -16.79 -5.39
CA TYR A 116 11.32 -16.49 -6.67
C TYR A 116 12.67 -15.77 -6.52
N ASN A 117 12.87 -15.02 -5.43
CA ASN A 117 14.12 -14.31 -5.13
C ASN A 117 15.08 -15.09 -4.21
N SER A 118 14.85 -16.40 -4.02
CA SER A 118 15.67 -17.26 -3.16
C SER A 118 16.88 -17.90 -3.87
N TYR A 119 17.22 -17.46 -5.09
CA TYR A 119 18.40 -17.90 -5.86
C TYR A 119 19.38 -16.74 -6.05
#